data_AF-A0A925RH99-F1
#
_entry.id   AF-A0A925RH99-F1
#
_cell.length_a   1.000
_cell.length_b   1.000
_cell.length_c   1.000
_cell.angle_alpha   90.00
_cell.angle_beta   90.00
_cell.angle_gamma   90.00
#
_symmetry.space_group_name_H-M   'P 1'
#
loop_
_entity.id
_entity.type
_entity.pdbx_description
1 polymer ?
#
loop_
_entity_poly.entity_id
_entity_poly.type
_entity_poly.pdbx_seq_one_letter_code
_entity_poly.pdbx_strand_id
1 'polypeptide(L)' 'TVFLKDMNDFAAMNAVYANHFEAAIAPARACVEVSRLPKDVLVEIECIAVV' A
#
# COMPACT_ATOMS: atom_id res chain seq x y z
N THR A 1 -4.99 3.09 -3.22
CA THR A 1 -5.42 2.19 -2.13
C THR A 1 -4.40 1.10 -1.94
N VAL A 2 -4.10 0.72 -0.70
CA VAL A 2 -3.21 -0.40 -0.36
C VAL A 2 -4.02 -1.50 0.32
N PHE A 3 -3.93 -2.72 -0.20
CA PHE A 3 -4.54 -3.90 0.37
C PHE A 3 -3.44 -4.80 0.94
N LEU A 4 -3.50 -5.12 2.22
CA LEU A 4 -2.57 -6.01 2.91
C LEU A 4 -3.25 -7.35 3.22
N LYS A 5 -2.50 -8.44 3.09
CA LYS A 5 -2.95 -9.76 3.54
C LYS A 5 -2.95 -9.90 5.06
N ASP A 6 -2.04 -9.20 5.75
CA ASP A 6 -1.90 -9.18 7.21
C ASP A 6 -1.53 -7.75 7.67
N MET A 7 -2.30 -7.18 8.60
CA MET A 7 -2.05 -5.84 9.15
C MET A 7 -0.77 -5.77 10.00
N ASN A 8 -0.21 -6.89 10.43
CA ASN A 8 1.11 -6.92 11.08
C ASN A 8 2.23 -6.41 10.14
N ASP A 9 2.04 -6.49 8.82
CA ASP A 9 2.98 -5.98 7.82
C ASP A 9 2.87 -4.46 7.58
N PHE A 10 1.94 -3.77 8.26
CA PHE A 10 1.67 -2.36 8.03
C PHE A 10 2.92 -1.47 8.18
N ALA A 11 3.70 -1.68 9.24
CA ALA A 11 4.90 -0.89 9.48
C ALA A 11 5.98 -1.15 8.41
N ALA A 12 6.18 -2.42 8.04
CA ALA A 12 7.15 -2.81 7.03
C ALA A 12 6.79 -2.25 5.64
N MET A 13 5.52 -2.36 5.24
CA MET A 13 5.02 -1.78 3.99
C MET A 13 5.20 -0.26 3.97
N ASN A 14 4.86 0.43 5.05
CA ASN A 14 5.02 1.89 5.14
C ASN A 14 6.48 2.34 5.00
N ALA A 15 7.42 1.60 5.58
CA ALA A 15 8.84 1.93 5.49
C ALA A 15 9.34 1.89 4.04
N VAL A 16 8.90 0.90 3.26
CA VAL A 16 9.24 0.81 1.83
C VAL A 16 8.49 1.88 1.03
N TYR A 17 7.20 2.06 1.29
CA TYR A 17 6.37 3.05 0.60
C TYR A 17 6.94 4.47 0.74
N ALA A 18 7.43 4.84 1.93
CA ALA A 18 8.03 6.15 2.21
C ALA A 18 9.33 6.41 1.42
N ASN A 19 10.03 5.36 0.97
CA ASN A 19 11.21 5.52 0.12
C ASN A 19 10.85 5.89 -1.33
N HIS A 20 9.59 5.72 -1.74
CA HIS A 20 9.13 5.99 -3.10
C HIS A 20 8.48 7.36 -3.27
N PHE A 21 7.97 7.97 -2.20
CA PHE A 21 7.27 9.24 -2.25
C PHE A 21 7.86 10.24 -1.26
N GLU A 22 8.17 11.44 -1.74
CA GLU A 22 8.50 12.54 -0.84
C GLU A 22 7.24 12.99 -0.09
N ALA A 23 7.39 13.34 1.19
CA ALA A 23 6.26 13.68 2.06
C ALA A 23 5.39 14.83 1.52
N ALA A 24 5.98 15.78 0.79
CA ALA A 24 5.27 16.93 0.23
C ALA A 24 4.34 16.59 -0.93
N ILE A 25 4.58 15.48 -1.64
CA ILE A 25 3.85 15.08 -2.84
C ILE A 25 3.23 13.67 -2.73
N ALA A 26 3.28 13.08 -1.53
CA ALA A 26 2.74 11.74 -1.31
C ALA A 26 1.23 11.72 -1.63
N PRO A 27 0.76 10.75 -2.41
CA PRO A 27 -0.65 10.70 -2.79
C PRO A 27 -1.53 10.37 -1.58
N ALA A 28 -2.78 10.82 -1.63
CA ALA A 28 -3.79 10.38 -0.68
C ALA A 28 -3.92 8.85 -0.72
N ARG A 29 -4.03 8.23 0.46
CA ARG A 29 -3.98 6.76 0.61
C ARG A 29 -4.97 6.25 1.64
N ALA A 30 -5.63 5.15 1.29
CA ALA A 30 -6.29 4.24 2.24
C ALA A 30 -5.52 2.92 2.33
N CYS A 31 -5.45 2.32 3.51
CA CYS A 31 -4.82 1.02 3.74
C CYS A 31 -5.80 0.12 4.51
N VAL A 32 -6.03 -1.10 4.02
CA VAL A 32 -6.97 -2.06 4.63
C VAL A 32 -6.40 -3.46 4.61
N GLU A 33 -6.78 -4.28 5.58
CA GLU A 33 -6.54 -5.73 5.55
C GLU A 33 -7.64 -6.42 4.74
N VAL A 34 -7.26 -7.41 3.94
CA VAL A 34 -8.18 -8.26 3.17
C VAL A 34 -7.88 -9.73 3.40
N SER A 35 -8.93 -10.55 3.42
CA SER A 35 -8.81 -11.98 3.72
C SER A 35 -7.98 -12.75 2.70
N ARG A 36 -7.95 -12.31 1.42
CA ARG A 36 -7.14 -12.92 0.37
C ARG A 36 -6.92 -11.98 -0.81
N LEU A 37 -5.71 -12.04 -1.38
CA LEU A 37 -5.34 -11.34 -2.61
C LEU A 37 -5.11 -12.33 -3.78
N PRO A 38 -5.30 -11.92 -5.05
CA PRO A 38 -4.98 -12.76 -6.21
C PRO A 38 -3.54 -13.27 -6.16
N LYS A 39 -3.32 -14.52 -6.58
CA LYS A 39 -2.01 -15.21 -6.53
C LYS A 39 -1.39 -15.30 -5.12
N ASP A 40 -2.18 -15.10 -4.06
CA ASP A 40 -1.76 -15.18 -2.65
C ASP A 40 -0.60 -14.22 -2.30
N VAL A 41 -0.52 -13.08 -2.99
CA VAL A 41 0.48 -12.02 -2.71
C VAL A 41 0.25 -11.38 -1.34
N LEU A 42 1.29 -10.73 -0.81
CA LEU A 42 1.25 -10.10 0.52
C LEU A 42 0.64 -8.69 0.50
N VAL A 43 0.78 -7.98 -0.63
CA VAL A 43 0.32 -6.60 -0.80
C VAL A 43 -0.14 -6.37 -2.24
N GLU A 44 -1.19 -5.58 -2.41
CA GLU A 44 -1.65 -5.04 -3.68
C GLU A 44 -1.85 -3.52 -3.56
N ILE A 45 -1.40 -2.76 -4.57
CA ILE A 45 -1.48 -1.29 -4.57
C ILE A 45 -2.19 -0.82 -5.84
N GLU A 46 -3.30 -0.12 -5.66
CA GLU A 46 -4.06 0.57 -6.70
C GLU A 46 -3.75 2.08 -6.62
N CYS A 47 -3.52 2.74 -7.75
CA CYS A 47 -3.26 4.18 -7.79
C CYS A 47 -4.01 4.88 -8.93
N ILE A 48 -4.37 6.14 -8.70
CA ILE A 48 -4.90 7.06 -9.71
C ILE A 48 -3.85 8.13 -9.94
N ALA A 49 -3.54 8.42 -11.21
CA ALA A 49 -2.57 9.43 -11.61
C ALA A 49 -3.18 10.39 -12.63
N VAL A 50 -2.74 11.66 -12.62
CA VAL A 50 -3.06 12.63 -13.67
C VAL A 50 -2.08 12.45 -14.83
N VAL A 51 -2.53 12.67 -16.07
CA VAL A 51 -1.72 12.60 -17.30
C VAL A 51 -1.25 13.98 -17.70
#